data_AF-A0A2C9U2U9-F1
#
_entry.id   AF-A0A2C9U2U9-F1
#
_cell.length_a   1.000
_cell.length_b   1.000
_cell.length_c   1.000
_cell.angle_alpha   90.00
_cell.angle_beta   90.00
_cell.angle_gamma   90.00
#
_symmetry.space_group_name_H-M   'P 1'
#
loop_
_entity.id
_entity.type
_entity.pdbx_description
1 polymer ?
#
loop_
_entity_poly.entity_id
_entity_poly.type
_entity_poly.pdbx_seq_one_letter_code
_entity_poly.pdbx_strand_id
1 'polypeptide(L)'
;MTIILVSQIRVNAMAVVRMKSTDFHCLPDQFGKFSNIGDALTCSVDQVPVGQAIYTAGSLFNHSCQPNIHAYFLSHTLFIRATEHVAAGHPLELSYGPQVGQWACEDRLNFLEDKYSFRCQCIGCSQLNLSDLVLKAFHCVNPNCNGVVLDHCLDNSELNKLKNFPGVPRMQVLDPFLKVDELKNVAHLALELTNNSFNVQSGSCLNCGSNCDLEASDKARRKALICMKRLQDAIVSKEISTTILSDASRALGVLRSILHGYNKHIAEAEDNLAQAFSLVGDFRSARDHCKASIKILEMLYGSDHIAVGHELIKLSTIQLSLGDPSAADTINRLGLIFLRYYGSHADFIFPYLQTLKREANNLTQEGRVT
;
A
#
# COMPACT_ATOMS: atom_id res chain seq x y z
N MET A 1 37.08 15.71 -19.09
CA MET A 1 36.98 14.91 -17.85
C MET A 1 35.55 14.41 -17.77
N THR A 2 35.30 13.19 -18.24
CA THR A 2 33.96 12.59 -18.19
C THR A 2 33.72 12.19 -16.75
N ILE A 3 32.87 12.93 -16.03
CA ILE A 3 32.32 12.47 -14.77
C ILE A 3 31.39 11.32 -15.15
N ILE A 4 31.92 10.09 -15.12
CA ILE A 4 31.05 8.92 -15.07
C ILE A 4 30.43 8.99 -13.69
N LEU A 5 29.21 9.51 -13.62
CA LEU A 5 28.36 9.29 -12.47
C LEU A 5 28.14 7.77 -12.45
N VAL A 6 29.00 7.06 -11.73
CA VAL A 6 28.70 5.70 -11.28
C VAL A 6 27.62 5.91 -10.23
N SER A 7 26.42 6.27 -10.68
CA SER A 7 25.23 6.10 -9.89
C SER A 7 25.18 4.60 -9.69
N GLN A 8 25.66 4.15 -8.53
CA GLN A 8 25.15 2.93 -7.97
C GLN A 8 23.65 3.21 -7.87
N ILE A 9 22.92 2.85 -8.92
CA ILE A 9 21.50 2.61 -8.81
C ILE A 9 21.47 1.44 -7.85
N ARG A 10 21.45 1.78 -6.56
CA ARG A 10 20.75 1.00 -5.56
C ARG A 10 19.27 1.15 -5.92
N VAL A 11 18.88 0.61 -7.09
CA VAL A 11 17.68 -0.21 -7.05
C VAL A 11 17.95 -1.06 -5.84
N ASN A 12 17.06 -1.01 -4.83
CA ASN A 12 17.00 -2.09 -3.87
C ASN A 12 17.30 -3.31 -4.71
N ALA A 13 18.47 -3.94 -4.48
CA ALA A 13 18.82 -5.13 -5.19
C ALA A 13 17.73 -6.07 -4.69
N MET A 14 16.61 -6.07 -5.40
CA MET A 14 15.55 -7.00 -5.21
C MET A 14 16.24 -8.25 -5.67
N ALA A 15 16.82 -8.94 -4.69
CA ALA A 15 16.39 -10.27 -4.44
C ALA A 15 16.00 -10.95 -5.76
N VAL A 16 16.89 -11.77 -6.34
CA VAL A 16 16.41 -13.11 -6.72
C VAL A 16 15.49 -13.56 -5.61
N VAL A 17 14.19 -13.37 -5.80
CA VAL A 17 13.20 -13.65 -4.78
C VAL A 17 13.23 -15.15 -4.64
N ARG A 18 13.93 -15.66 -3.62
CA ARG A 18 13.65 -17.01 -3.15
C ARG A 18 12.33 -16.86 -2.41
N MET A 19 11.25 -17.01 -3.16
CA MET A 19 9.93 -17.17 -2.58
C MET A 19 10.02 -18.37 -1.65
N LYS A 20 9.98 -18.15 -0.34
CA LYS A 20 9.59 -19.20 0.59
C LYS A 20 8.10 -19.41 0.37
N SER A 21 7.75 -20.14 -0.69
CA SER A 21 6.66 -21.08 -0.56
C SER A 21 7.07 -21.95 0.63
N THR A 22 6.29 -22.00 1.69
CA THR A 22 6.24 -23.26 2.45
C THR A 22 6.06 -24.34 1.40
N ASP A 23 7.04 -25.22 1.28
CA ASP A 23 7.15 -26.15 0.16
C ASP A 23 5.82 -26.87 -0.02
N PHE A 24 5.13 -26.62 -1.13
CA PHE A 24 4.04 -27.46 -1.61
C PHE A 24 4.65 -28.77 -2.12
N HIS A 25 5.23 -29.55 -1.21
CA HIS A 25 5.53 -30.95 -1.43
C HIS A 25 4.57 -31.76 -0.58
N CYS A 26 3.35 -31.94 -1.08
CA CYS A 26 2.58 -33.13 -0.78
C CYS A 26 2.52 -33.95 -2.07
N LEU A 27 3.42 -34.94 -2.16
CA LEU A 27 3.13 -36.14 -2.93
C LEU A 27 1.82 -36.74 -2.40
N PRO A 28 0.96 -37.33 -3.25
CA PRO A 28 -0.29 -37.91 -2.80
C PRO A 28 0.01 -39.11 -1.90
N ASP A 29 -0.28 -39.01 -0.60
CA ASP A 29 -0.39 -40.19 0.25
C ASP A 29 -1.53 -41.08 -0.29
N GLN A 30 -1.27 -42.39 -0.31
CA GLN A 30 -2.11 -43.44 -0.94
C GLN A 30 -3.50 -43.65 -0.32
N PHE A 31 -4.00 -42.69 0.46
CA PHE A 31 -5.37 -42.63 0.92
C PHE A 31 -5.90 -41.22 0.67
N GLY A 32 -6.72 -41.05 -0.37
CA GLY A 32 -7.24 -39.77 -0.87
C GLY A 32 -8.00 -38.90 0.15
N LYS A 33 -7.25 -38.31 1.09
CA LYS A 33 -7.65 -37.21 1.95
C LYS A 33 -6.64 -36.09 1.77
N PHE A 34 -7.09 -35.01 1.13
CA PHE A 34 -6.35 -33.75 1.05
C PHE A 34 -6.04 -33.28 2.48
N SER A 35 -4.76 -33.14 2.79
CA SER A 35 -4.29 -32.51 4.02
C SER A 35 -4.77 -31.06 4.08
N ASN A 36 -5.22 -30.66 5.26
CA ASN A 36 -5.96 -29.42 5.53
C ASN A 36 -5.25 -28.16 4.99
N ILE A 37 -6.04 -27.26 4.42
CA ILE A 37 -5.74 -25.86 4.04
C ILE A 37 -5.25 -25.00 5.24
N GLY A 38 -5.10 -25.58 6.43
CA GLY A 38 -4.74 -24.92 7.67
C GLY A 38 -3.30 -24.38 7.79
N ASP A 39 -2.37 -24.79 6.92
CA ASP A 39 -0.96 -24.37 7.04
C ASP A 39 -0.56 -23.20 6.12
N ALA A 40 -1.45 -22.74 5.23
CA ALA A 40 -1.20 -21.66 4.27
C ALA A 40 -2.11 -20.43 4.51
N LEU A 41 -2.25 -20.00 5.76
CA LEU A 41 -3.31 -19.07 6.18
C LEU A 41 -3.20 -17.65 5.58
N THR A 42 -2.04 -17.23 5.07
CA THR A 42 -1.88 -16.04 4.20
C THR A 42 -0.62 -16.20 3.34
N CYS A 43 -0.70 -15.93 2.02
CA CYS A 43 0.49 -15.85 1.18
C CYS A 43 1.11 -14.44 1.32
N SER A 44 2.27 -14.32 1.97
CA SER A 44 3.08 -13.09 1.96
C SER A 44 4.15 -13.16 0.86
N VAL A 45 4.34 -12.06 0.13
CA VAL A 45 5.41 -11.92 -0.87
C VAL A 45 6.55 -11.14 -0.23
N ASP A 46 7.57 -11.85 0.26
CA ASP A 46 8.73 -11.22 0.87
C ASP A 46 9.85 -11.00 -0.16
N GLN A 47 10.36 -9.77 -0.23
CA GLN A 47 11.55 -9.45 -1.02
C GLN A 47 12.80 -9.67 -0.15
N VAL A 48 13.54 -10.75 -0.40
CA VAL A 48 14.70 -11.14 0.41
C VAL A 48 16.01 -10.82 -0.32
N PRO A 49 16.84 -9.88 0.13
CA PRO A 49 18.11 -9.54 -0.55
C PRO A 49 19.00 -10.79 -0.74
N VAL A 50 19.49 -11.02 -1.95
CA VAL A 50 20.36 -12.18 -2.27
C VAL A 50 21.73 -11.81 -2.86
N GLY A 51 21.96 -10.54 -3.17
CA GLY A 51 23.21 -10.09 -3.79
C GLY A 51 23.13 -8.64 -4.26
N GLN A 52 24.22 -8.16 -4.85
CA GLN A 52 24.31 -6.86 -5.49
C GLN A 52 24.81 -7.06 -6.94
N ALA A 53 24.26 -6.27 -7.87
CA ALA A 53 24.62 -6.33 -9.28
C ALA A 53 24.62 -4.93 -9.88
N ILE A 54 25.35 -4.75 -10.99
CA ILE A 54 25.43 -3.50 -11.73
C ILE A 54 24.76 -3.71 -13.09
N TYR A 55 23.72 -2.93 -13.37
CA TYR A 55 23.01 -2.94 -14.65
C TYR A 55 23.22 -1.62 -15.36
N THR A 56 24.16 -1.55 -16.29
CA THR A 56 24.55 -0.29 -16.95
C THR A 56 23.39 0.41 -17.64
N ALA A 57 22.53 -0.32 -18.36
CA ALA A 57 21.32 0.24 -18.98
C ALA A 57 20.26 0.61 -17.94
N GLY A 58 20.09 -0.21 -16.88
CA GLY A 58 19.20 0.08 -15.76
C GLY A 58 19.63 1.35 -14.99
N SER A 59 20.94 1.63 -14.97
CA SER A 59 21.52 2.79 -14.31
C SER A 59 21.20 4.14 -14.96
N LEU A 60 20.53 4.15 -16.11
CA LEU A 60 20.19 5.37 -16.86
C LEU A 60 18.83 5.96 -16.48
N PHE A 61 17.96 5.18 -15.84
CA PHE A 61 16.62 5.65 -15.46
C PHE A 61 16.71 6.60 -14.28
N ASN A 62 16.16 7.81 -14.44
CA ASN A 62 16.08 8.78 -13.37
C ASN A 62 15.01 8.39 -12.33
N HIS A 63 15.09 9.03 -11.18
CA HIS A 63 14.14 8.80 -10.10
C HIS A 63 12.82 9.57 -10.26
N SER A 64 11.70 8.91 -9.97
CA SER A 64 10.44 9.56 -9.58
C SER A 64 9.83 8.89 -8.35
N CYS A 65 9.25 9.68 -7.44
CA CYS A 65 8.46 9.19 -6.31
C CYS A 65 7.08 8.66 -6.75
N GLN A 66 6.68 8.94 -7.98
CA GLN A 66 5.51 8.38 -8.65
C GLN A 66 5.97 7.82 -10.00
N PRO A 67 6.60 6.65 -10.00
CA PRO A 67 7.29 6.12 -11.17
C PRO A 67 6.32 5.61 -12.24
N ASN A 68 6.73 5.70 -13.49
CA ASN A 68 5.99 5.18 -14.65
C ASN A 68 6.55 3.86 -15.20
N ILE A 69 7.65 3.38 -14.60
CA ILE A 69 8.23 2.07 -14.84
C ILE A 69 8.42 1.29 -13.55
N HIS A 70 8.24 -0.02 -13.63
CA HIS A 70 8.53 -0.98 -12.58
C HIS A 70 9.73 -1.85 -12.97
N ALA A 71 10.65 -2.00 -12.03
CA ALA A 71 11.79 -2.89 -12.13
C ALA A 71 11.51 -4.20 -11.39
N TYR A 72 11.82 -5.33 -12.02
CA TYR A 72 11.79 -6.65 -11.39
C TYR A 72 12.89 -7.55 -11.95
N PHE A 73 13.14 -8.69 -11.31
CA PHE A 73 14.24 -9.58 -11.66
C PHE A 73 13.72 -10.98 -11.94
N LEU A 74 14.27 -11.61 -12.98
CA LEU A 74 14.22 -13.06 -13.16
C LEU A 74 15.65 -13.59 -13.14
N SER A 75 16.00 -14.34 -12.09
CA SER A 75 17.39 -14.72 -11.83
C SER A 75 18.30 -13.48 -11.86
N HIS A 76 19.31 -13.43 -12.74
CA HIS A 76 20.27 -12.33 -12.83
C HIS A 76 19.91 -11.28 -13.89
N THR A 77 18.69 -11.32 -14.45
CA THR A 77 18.25 -10.39 -15.50
C THR A 77 17.30 -9.35 -14.90
N LEU A 78 17.66 -8.07 -15.06
CA LEU A 78 16.80 -6.93 -14.75
C LEU A 78 15.79 -6.73 -15.89
N PHE A 79 14.51 -6.78 -15.54
CA PHE A 79 13.41 -6.40 -16.42
C PHE A 79 12.85 -5.04 -15.98
N ILE A 80 12.55 -4.20 -16.97
CA ILE A 80 11.88 -2.92 -16.78
C ILE A 80 10.60 -2.94 -17.59
N ARG A 81 9.49 -2.54 -16.97
CA ARG A 81 8.19 -2.51 -17.62
C ARG A 81 7.50 -1.20 -17.33
N ALA A 82 6.96 -0.56 -18.37
CA ALA A 82 6.07 0.58 -18.18
C ALA A 82 4.80 0.13 -17.44
N THR A 83 4.49 0.81 -16.34
CA THR A 83 3.27 0.59 -15.57
C THR A 83 2.12 1.44 -16.08
N GLU A 84 2.35 2.32 -17.05
CA GLU A 84 1.34 3.17 -17.66
C GLU A 84 1.71 3.47 -19.11
N HIS A 85 0.80 4.13 -19.84
CA HIS A 85 1.12 4.60 -21.17
C HIS A 85 2.10 5.79 -21.08
N VAL A 86 3.29 5.63 -21.65
CA VAL A 86 4.29 6.70 -21.75
C VAL A 86 4.44 7.11 -23.21
N ALA A 87 4.10 8.36 -23.52
CA ALA A 87 4.21 8.90 -24.87
C ALA A 87 5.68 8.99 -25.32
N ALA A 88 5.93 8.83 -26.62
CA ALA A 88 7.27 8.97 -27.18
C ALA A 88 7.89 10.34 -26.82
N GLY A 89 9.17 10.32 -26.45
CA GLY A 89 9.90 11.53 -26.01
C GLY A 89 9.71 11.90 -24.53
N HIS A 90 8.84 11.22 -23.78
CA HIS A 90 8.72 11.41 -22.33
C HIS A 90 9.71 10.49 -21.58
N PRO A 91 10.24 10.94 -20.43
CA PRO A 91 11.20 10.16 -19.65
C PRO A 91 10.56 8.91 -19.03
N LEU A 92 11.36 7.85 -18.94
CA LEU A 92 11.05 6.67 -18.14
C LEU A 92 11.72 6.83 -16.77
N GLU A 93 10.93 6.80 -15.71
CA GLU A 93 11.35 7.14 -14.35
C GLU A 93 11.04 6.02 -13.38
N LEU A 94 12.08 5.60 -12.64
CA LEU A 94 12.04 4.49 -11.69
C LEU A 94 11.98 5.00 -10.25
N SER A 95 11.39 4.24 -9.33
CA SER A 95 11.59 4.54 -7.90
C SER A 95 12.92 3.94 -7.40
N TYR A 96 13.73 4.76 -6.72
CA TYR A 96 14.96 4.34 -6.07
C TYR A 96 14.71 3.81 -4.64
N GLY A 97 13.45 3.56 -4.29
CA GLY A 97 13.02 3.14 -2.96
C GLY A 97 11.75 3.88 -2.53
N PRO A 98 11.82 5.19 -2.24
CA PRO A 98 10.68 5.93 -1.71
C PRO A 98 9.62 6.20 -2.78
N GLN A 99 8.35 6.07 -2.40
CA GLN A 99 7.19 6.40 -3.25
C GLN A 99 6.13 7.20 -2.49
N VAL A 100 5.32 7.96 -3.24
CA VAL A 100 4.09 8.59 -2.73
C VAL A 100 3.17 7.52 -2.13
N GLY A 101 2.51 7.85 -1.03
CA GLY A 101 1.66 6.90 -0.27
C GLY A 101 2.43 5.96 0.65
N GLN A 102 3.71 5.72 0.38
CA GLN A 102 4.55 4.91 1.27
C GLN A 102 5.14 5.74 2.40
N TRP A 103 5.81 6.84 2.05
CA TRP A 103 6.55 7.74 2.93
C TRP A 103 6.08 9.18 2.68
N ALA A 104 6.13 10.04 3.69
CA ALA A 104 5.80 11.45 3.50
C ALA A 104 6.88 12.16 2.66
N CYS A 105 6.51 13.25 1.97
CA CYS A 105 7.40 13.94 1.04
C CYS A 105 8.75 14.33 1.65
N GLU A 106 8.75 14.87 2.86
CA GLU A 106 9.99 15.23 3.58
C GLU A 106 10.90 14.01 3.77
N ASP A 107 10.36 12.88 4.22
CA ASP A 107 11.13 11.65 4.46
C ASP A 107 11.72 11.11 3.14
N ARG A 108 10.98 11.26 2.03
CA ARG A 108 11.49 10.90 0.68
C ARG A 108 12.65 11.81 0.27
N LEU A 109 12.51 13.12 0.44
CA LEU A 109 13.53 14.10 0.07
C LEU A 109 14.81 13.90 0.88
N ASN A 110 14.69 13.77 2.20
CA ASN A 110 15.82 13.51 3.09
C ASN A 110 16.55 12.21 2.70
N PHE A 111 15.81 11.13 2.44
CA PHE A 111 16.41 9.87 2.00
C PHE A 111 17.16 10.00 0.67
N LEU A 112 16.60 10.71 -0.31
CA LEU A 112 17.22 10.86 -1.62
C LEU A 112 18.45 11.76 -1.56
N GLU A 113 18.41 12.81 -0.75
CA GLU A 113 19.54 13.70 -0.49
C GLU A 113 20.67 12.94 0.22
N ASP A 114 20.34 12.20 1.29
CA ASP A 114 21.31 11.42 2.06
C ASP A 114 21.94 10.26 1.26
N LYS A 115 21.15 9.58 0.41
CA LYS A 115 21.59 8.36 -0.29
C LYS A 115 22.11 8.61 -1.69
N TYR A 116 21.59 9.60 -2.40
CA TYR A 116 21.88 9.86 -3.80
C TYR A 116 22.34 11.30 -4.08
N SER A 117 22.44 12.13 -3.05
CA SER A 117 22.98 13.50 -3.15
C SER A 117 22.23 14.40 -4.14
N PHE A 118 20.92 14.19 -4.28
CA PHE A 118 20.05 15.09 -5.04
C PHE A 118 18.73 15.30 -4.31
N ARG A 119 18.09 16.44 -4.58
CA ARG A 119 16.74 16.75 -4.10
C ARG A 119 15.74 16.52 -5.22
N CYS A 120 14.76 15.65 -5.01
CA CYS A 120 13.79 15.24 -6.03
C CYS A 120 12.81 16.38 -6.38
N GLN A 121 12.54 16.55 -7.67
CA GLN A 121 11.60 17.54 -8.22
C GLN A 121 10.49 16.89 -9.07
N CYS A 122 10.31 15.57 -8.99
CA CYS A 122 9.26 14.86 -9.72
C CYS A 122 7.86 15.39 -9.36
N ILE A 123 6.84 15.00 -10.13
CA ILE A 123 5.45 15.43 -9.87
C ILE A 123 4.97 15.08 -8.46
N GLY A 124 5.38 13.90 -7.96
CA GLY A 124 5.10 13.44 -6.60
C GLY A 124 5.70 14.31 -5.48
N CYS A 125 6.76 15.08 -5.77
CA CYS A 125 7.41 15.97 -4.80
C CYS A 125 7.15 17.45 -5.07
N SER A 126 6.81 17.85 -6.29
CA SER A 126 6.58 19.24 -6.66
C SER A 126 5.12 19.68 -6.47
N GLN A 127 4.17 18.74 -6.61
CA GLN A 127 2.74 19.00 -6.44
C GLN A 127 2.22 18.48 -5.10
N LEU A 128 1.07 19.01 -4.66
CA LEU A 128 0.37 18.51 -3.49
C LEU A 128 -0.21 17.13 -3.79
N ASN A 129 0.13 16.14 -2.98
CA ASN A 129 -0.45 14.81 -3.05
C ASN A 129 -1.30 14.56 -1.80
N LEU A 130 -2.54 14.10 -1.98
CA LEU A 130 -3.41 13.78 -0.85
C LEU A 130 -2.83 12.70 0.04
N SER A 131 -2.14 11.72 -0.53
CA SER A 131 -1.43 10.68 0.22
C SER A 131 -0.42 11.28 1.21
N ASP A 132 0.33 12.30 0.79
CA ASP A 132 1.31 12.98 1.66
C ASP A 132 0.63 13.73 2.80
N LEU A 133 -0.54 14.32 2.52
CA LEU A 133 -1.34 15.00 3.52
C LEU A 133 -1.86 14.04 4.59
N VAL A 134 -2.44 12.91 4.19
CA VAL A 134 -3.12 11.99 5.12
C VAL A 134 -2.17 11.06 5.89
N LEU A 135 -0.94 10.85 5.38
CA LEU A 135 0.05 9.97 6.00
C LEU A 135 0.44 10.38 7.43
N LYS A 136 0.51 11.69 7.70
CA LYS A 136 0.86 12.25 9.02
C LYS A 136 -0.31 12.97 9.68
N ALA A 137 -1.51 12.94 9.10
CA ALA A 137 -2.65 13.69 9.60
C ALA A 137 -3.44 13.00 10.71
N PHE A 138 -3.97 13.84 11.59
CA PHE A 138 -4.99 13.50 12.57
C PHE A 138 -6.38 13.78 12.01
N HIS A 139 -7.39 13.09 12.56
CA HIS A 139 -8.79 13.43 12.30
C HIS A 139 -9.21 14.64 13.14
N CYS A 140 -10.25 15.34 12.69
CA CYS A 140 -10.87 16.41 13.46
C CYS A 140 -11.57 15.86 14.71
N VAL A 141 -11.44 16.58 15.83
CA VAL A 141 -12.18 16.30 17.08
C VAL A 141 -13.68 16.49 16.97
N ASN A 142 -14.17 17.22 15.97
CA ASN A 142 -15.60 17.42 15.75
C ASN A 142 -16.18 16.19 15.02
N PRO A 143 -17.13 15.45 15.62
CA PRO A 143 -17.66 14.21 15.05
C PRO A 143 -18.42 14.41 13.72
N ASN A 144 -18.86 15.64 13.42
CA ASN A 144 -19.52 15.98 12.15
C ASN A 144 -18.54 16.54 11.11
N CYS A 145 -17.23 16.51 11.39
CA CYS A 145 -16.19 17.02 10.51
C CYS A 145 -15.20 15.89 10.18
N ASN A 146 -15.08 15.56 8.89
CA ASN A 146 -14.07 14.62 8.40
C ASN A 146 -12.75 15.33 8.05
N GLY A 147 -12.57 16.57 8.52
CA GLY A 147 -11.47 17.42 8.13
C GLY A 147 -10.12 16.93 8.65
N VAL A 148 -9.09 17.30 7.89
CA VAL A 148 -7.69 16.97 8.18
C VAL A 148 -7.14 17.92 9.25
N VAL A 149 -6.42 17.36 10.22
CA VAL A 149 -5.66 18.13 11.21
C VAL A 149 -4.18 17.81 11.01
N LEU A 150 -3.41 18.85 10.77
CA LEU A 150 -1.99 18.73 10.44
C LEU A 150 -1.15 18.71 11.71
N ASP A 151 -0.15 17.83 11.70
CA ASP A 151 0.84 17.75 12.75
C ASP A 151 1.79 18.97 12.71
N HIS A 152 2.45 19.26 13.83
CA HIS A 152 3.46 20.31 13.97
C HIS A 152 4.69 20.11 13.08
N CYS A 153 4.88 18.89 12.57
CA CYS A 153 6.00 18.49 11.72
C CYS A 153 5.75 18.61 10.21
N LEU A 154 4.68 19.29 9.74
CA LEU A 154 4.58 19.54 8.31
C LEU A 154 5.55 20.63 7.88
N ASP A 155 6.42 20.25 6.94
CA ASP A 155 7.36 21.16 6.31
C ASP A 155 6.59 22.32 5.64
N ASN A 156 7.18 23.52 5.71
CA ASN A 156 6.72 24.73 5.05
C ASN A 156 6.50 24.52 3.54
N SER A 157 7.19 23.55 2.94
CA SER A 157 7.00 23.15 1.54
C SER A 157 5.59 22.60 1.26
N GLU A 158 5.03 21.72 2.09
CA GLU A 158 3.66 21.19 1.93
C GLU A 158 2.60 22.26 2.17
N LEU A 159 2.84 23.14 3.15
CA LEU A 159 2.02 24.33 3.41
C LEU A 159 1.98 25.27 2.20
N ASN A 160 3.12 25.46 1.53
CA ASN A 160 3.20 26.27 0.31
C ASN A 160 2.50 25.60 -0.87
N LYS A 161 2.60 24.26 -1.01
CA LYS A 161 1.83 23.51 -2.02
C LYS A 161 0.33 23.64 -1.80
N LEU A 162 -0.13 23.59 -0.54
CA LEU A 162 -1.53 23.83 -0.17
C LEU A 162 -2.00 25.24 -0.53
N LYS A 163 -1.20 26.27 -0.21
CA LYS A 163 -1.52 27.68 -0.53
C LYS A 163 -1.57 27.97 -2.02
N ASN A 164 -0.69 27.32 -2.78
CA ASN A 164 -0.61 27.46 -4.23
C ASN A 164 -1.50 26.45 -4.97
N PHE A 165 -2.29 25.65 -4.25
CA PHE A 165 -3.20 24.70 -4.85
C PHE A 165 -4.26 25.50 -5.62
N PRO A 166 -4.31 25.42 -6.96
CA PRO A 166 -5.33 26.13 -7.71
C PRO A 166 -6.67 25.54 -7.27
N GLY A 167 -7.52 26.37 -6.65
CA GLY A 167 -8.89 25.97 -6.38
C GLY A 167 -9.52 25.50 -7.67
N VAL A 168 -9.81 24.19 -7.73
CA VAL A 168 -10.29 23.40 -8.87
C VAL A 168 -10.06 24.06 -10.25
N PRO A 169 -9.07 23.63 -11.05
CA PRO A 169 -9.19 23.84 -12.48
C PRO A 169 -10.45 23.08 -12.94
N ARG A 170 -11.41 23.79 -13.52
CA ARG A 170 -12.51 23.17 -14.30
C ARG A 170 -11.89 22.06 -15.14
N MET A 171 -12.36 20.83 -14.91
CA MET A 171 -12.03 19.61 -15.64
C MET A 171 -11.52 19.91 -17.05
N GLN A 172 -10.21 19.80 -17.25
CA GLN A 172 -9.67 19.42 -18.53
C GLN A 172 -9.14 18.00 -18.37
N VAL A 173 -10.07 17.09 -18.66
CA VAL A 173 -9.89 15.73 -19.15
C VAL A 173 -8.44 15.36 -19.41
N LEU A 174 -7.88 14.51 -18.55
CA LEU A 174 -6.77 13.60 -18.84
C LEU A 174 -6.93 12.40 -17.91
N ASP A 175 -7.90 11.54 -18.24
CA ASP A 175 -7.74 10.08 -18.44
C ASP A 175 -9.14 9.42 -18.47
N PRO A 176 -9.60 8.83 -19.59
CA PRO A 176 -10.94 8.23 -19.70
C PRO A 176 -11.17 6.98 -18.84
N PHE A 177 -10.17 6.51 -18.08
CA PHE A 177 -10.21 5.24 -17.35
C PHE A 177 -10.29 5.36 -15.81
N LEU A 178 -10.28 6.58 -15.25
CA LEU A 178 -10.44 6.81 -13.82
C LEU A 178 -11.88 6.50 -13.38
N LYS A 179 -12.06 5.47 -12.55
CA LYS A 179 -13.37 5.05 -12.03
C LYS A 179 -13.99 6.17 -11.20
N VAL A 180 -15.28 6.41 -11.46
CA VAL A 180 -16.13 7.48 -10.89
C VAL A 180 -16.15 7.52 -9.34
N ASP A 181 -15.78 6.45 -8.65
CA ASP A 181 -15.76 6.41 -7.18
C ASP A 181 -14.46 6.97 -6.55
N GLU A 182 -13.32 6.96 -7.25
CA GLU A 182 -12.07 7.58 -6.77
C GLU A 182 -12.18 9.11 -6.78
N LEU A 183 -12.90 9.65 -7.78
CA LEU A 183 -13.23 11.07 -7.90
C LEU A 183 -14.05 11.57 -6.71
N LYS A 184 -14.91 10.77 -6.07
CA LYS A 184 -15.75 11.23 -4.94
C LYS A 184 -14.94 11.47 -3.66
N ASN A 185 -13.96 10.61 -3.36
CA ASN A 185 -13.17 10.72 -2.12
C ASN A 185 -12.11 11.82 -2.21
N VAL A 186 -11.45 11.93 -3.36
CA VAL A 186 -10.49 12.99 -3.68
C VAL A 186 -11.19 14.34 -3.83
N ALA A 187 -12.36 14.38 -4.49
CA ALA A 187 -13.14 15.61 -4.61
C ALA A 187 -13.66 16.08 -3.25
N HIS A 188 -14.06 15.20 -2.31
CA HIS A 188 -14.53 15.65 -1.00
C HIS A 188 -13.43 16.37 -0.21
N LEU A 189 -12.21 15.81 -0.15
CA LEU A 189 -11.07 16.49 0.50
C LEU A 189 -10.64 17.74 -0.26
N ALA A 190 -10.61 17.70 -1.59
CA ALA A 190 -10.26 18.87 -2.40
C ALA A 190 -11.32 20.00 -2.31
N LEU A 191 -12.60 19.65 -2.19
CA LEU A 191 -13.72 20.58 -1.97
C LEU A 191 -13.66 21.21 -0.56
N GLU A 192 -13.28 20.44 0.45
CA GLU A 192 -13.04 20.97 1.81
C GLU A 192 -11.85 21.94 1.84
N LEU A 193 -10.78 21.64 1.10
CA LEU A 193 -9.57 22.49 1.03
C LEU A 193 -9.78 23.77 0.21
N THR A 194 -10.79 23.86 -0.65
CA THR A 194 -10.97 25.00 -1.57
C THR A 194 -11.91 26.10 -1.05
N ASN A 195 -12.69 25.83 0.00
CA ASN A 195 -13.68 26.79 0.52
C ASN A 195 -13.15 27.77 1.58
N ASN A 196 -11.91 27.63 2.07
CA ASN A 196 -11.40 28.42 3.19
C ASN A 196 -10.08 29.13 2.88
N SER A 197 -10.03 30.43 3.16
CA SER A 197 -8.82 31.25 3.19
C SER A 197 -7.89 30.74 4.30
N PHE A 198 -6.82 30.04 3.94
CA PHE A 198 -5.95 29.34 4.89
C PHE A 198 -5.22 30.27 5.87
N ASN A 199 -5.56 30.19 7.15
CA ASN A 199 -4.65 30.52 8.25
C ASN A 199 -4.19 29.19 8.86
N VAL A 200 -3.23 28.52 8.21
CA VAL A 200 -2.81 27.17 8.63
C VAL A 200 -2.02 27.26 9.93
N GLN A 201 -2.65 26.86 11.02
CA GLN A 201 -2.01 26.68 12.32
C GLN A 201 -1.95 25.19 12.62
N SER A 202 -0.78 24.71 13.03
CA SER A 202 -0.60 23.31 13.44
C SER A 202 -1.57 22.97 14.57
N GLY A 203 -2.18 21.79 14.50
CA GLY A 203 -3.19 21.37 15.47
C GLY A 203 -4.60 21.93 15.22
N SER A 204 -4.80 22.81 14.24
CA SER A 204 -6.14 23.25 13.81
C SER A 204 -6.64 22.43 12.61
N CYS A 205 -7.92 22.08 12.63
CA CYS A 205 -8.57 21.41 11.50
C CYS A 205 -8.66 22.35 10.29
N LEU A 206 -8.24 21.87 9.12
CA LEU A 206 -8.27 22.64 7.87
C LEU A 206 -9.69 22.96 7.39
N ASN A 207 -10.70 22.18 7.82
CA ASN A 207 -12.08 22.36 7.40
C ASN A 207 -12.87 23.27 8.36
N CYS A 208 -12.94 22.93 9.65
CA CYS A 208 -13.77 23.66 10.62
C CYS A 208 -12.99 24.53 11.62
N GLY A 209 -11.66 24.55 11.56
CA GLY A 209 -10.81 25.35 12.46
C GLY A 209 -10.72 24.84 13.90
N SER A 210 -11.33 23.70 14.23
CA SER A 210 -11.27 23.15 15.59
C SER A 210 -9.85 22.73 15.97
N ASN A 211 -9.43 23.11 17.18
CA ASN A 211 -8.10 22.77 17.71
C ASN A 211 -8.10 21.37 18.31
N CYS A 212 -7.04 20.63 18.02
CA CYS A 212 -6.80 19.28 18.47
C CYS A 212 -5.54 19.26 19.35
N ASP A 213 -5.61 18.52 20.45
CA ASP A 213 -4.45 18.28 21.29
C ASP A 213 -3.53 17.24 20.61
N LEU A 214 -2.56 17.75 19.84
CA LEU A 214 -1.61 16.92 19.12
C LEU A 214 -0.70 16.13 20.05
N GLU A 215 -0.30 16.69 21.20
CA GLU A 215 0.59 16.00 22.14
C GLU A 215 -0.09 14.78 22.77
N ALA A 216 -1.34 14.94 23.21
CA ALA A 216 -2.15 13.83 23.72
C ALA A 216 -2.40 12.79 22.62
N SER A 217 -2.73 13.23 21.41
CA SER A 217 -2.97 12.36 20.25
C SER A 217 -1.71 11.56 19.90
N ASP A 218 -0.54 12.19 19.91
CA ASP A 218 0.75 11.54 19.67
C ASP A 218 1.14 10.52 20.73
N LYS A 219 0.87 10.84 21.99
CA LYS A 219 1.08 9.91 23.09
C LYS A 219 0.16 8.69 22.96
N ALA A 220 -1.10 8.90 22.57
CA ALA A 220 -2.05 7.81 22.30
C ALA A 220 -1.60 6.96 21.09
N ARG A 221 -1.19 7.61 19.99
CA ARG A 221 -0.63 6.97 18.79
C ARG A 221 0.53 6.06 19.15
N ARG A 222 1.55 6.57 19.85
CA ARG A 222 2.74 5.79 20.24
C ARG A 222 2.39 4.57 21.08
N LYS A 223 1.47 4.72 22.05
CA LYS A 223 0.99 3.58 22.86
C LYS A 223 0.27 2.53 22.02
N ALA A 224 -0.60 2.94 21.10
CA ALA A 224 -1.31 2.03 20.20
C ALA A 224 -0.34 1.28 19.28
N LEU A 225 0.67 1.96 18.72
CA LEU A 225 1.69 1.34 17.86
C LEU A 225 2.54 0.30 18.61
N ILE A 226 2.76 0.45 19.92
CA ILE A 226 3.42 -0.59 20.73
C ILE A 226 2.56 -1.86 20.80
N CYS A 227 1.24 -1.72 20.98
CA CYS A 227 0.32 -2.87 20.92
C CYS A 227 0.33 -3.54 19.54
N MET A 228 0.35 -2.75 18.46
CA MET A 228 0.47 -3.28 17.09
C MET A 228 1.77 -4.06 16.89
N LYS A 229 2.89 -3.56 17.40
CA LYS A 229 4.17 -4.26 17.33
C LYS A 229 4.13 -5.61 18.07
N ARG A 230 3.52 -5.65 19.26
CA ARG A 230 3.35 -6.91 20.01
C ARG A 230 2.49 -7.92 19.25
N LEU A 231 1.45 -7.47 18.55
CA LEU A 231 0.66 -8.33 17.66
C LEU A 231 1.53 -8.88 16.52
N GLN A 232 2.33 -8.03 15.89
CA GLN A 232 3.22 -8.44 14.81
C GLN A 232 4.25 -9.49 15.28
N ASP A 233 4.85 -9.29 16.46
CA ASP A 233 5.76 -10.27 17.06
C ASP A 233 5.05 -11.62 17.31
N ALA A 234 3.79 -11.60 17.78
CA ALA A 234 2.98 -12.80 18.02
C ALA A 234 2.55 -13.52 16.73
N ILE A 235 2.32 -12.77 15.65
CA ILE A 235 2.06 -13.33 14.31
C ILE A 235 3.30 -14.09 13.83
N VAL A 236 4.50 -13.50 13.99
CA VAL A 236 5.77 -14.14 13.59
C VAL A 236 6.03 -15.41 14.40
N SER A 237 5.75 -15.41 15.70
CA SER A 237 5.87 -16.62 16.53
C SER A 237 4.73 -17.62 16.34
N LYS A 238 3.66 -17.25 15.63
CA LYS A 238 2.39 -18.00 15.51
C LYS A 238 1.69 -18.28 16.86
N GLU A 239 2.00 -17.50 17.90
CA GLU A 239 1.45 -17.64 19.25
C GLU A 239 0.53 -16.47 19.58
N ILE A 240 -0.69 -16.51 19.05
CA ILE A 240 -1.66 -15.42 19.24
C ILE A 240 -2.60 -15.74 20.40
N SER A 241 -2.47 -14.99 21.49
CA SER A 241 -3.41 -15.06 22.61
C SER A 241 -4.63 -14.15 22.38
N THR A 242 -5.73 -14.49 23.05
CA THR A 242 -6.94 -13.65 23.08
C THR A 242 -6.68 -12.26 23.66
N THR A 243 -5.74 -12.15 24.60
CA THR A 243 -5.33 -10.87 25.20
C THR A 243 -4.60 -9.98 24.20
N ILE A 244 -3.69 -10.53 23.39
CA ILE A 244 -2.97 -9.79 22.35
C ILE A 244 -3.93 -9.28 21.26
N LEU A 245 -4.86 -10.14 20.82
CA LEU A 245 -5.90 -9.74 19.85
C LEU A 245 -6.81 -8.63 20.39
N SER A 246 -7.24 -8.74 21.65
CA SER A 246 -8.09 -7.73 22.29
C SER A 246 -7.36 -6.39 22.47
N ASP A 247 -6.11 -6.43 22.91
CA ASP A 247 -5.27 -5.24 23.04
C ASP A 247 -5.02 -4.57 21.68
N ALA A 248 -4.78 -5.36 20.64
CA ALA A 248 -4.60 -4.85 19.29
C ALA A 248 -5.90 -4.25 18.73
N SER A 249 -7.04 -4.92 18.88
CA SER A 249 -8.35 -4.40 18.44
C SER A 249 -8.67 -3.07 19.11
N ARG A 250 -8.40 -2.95 20.41
CA ARG A 250 -8.54 -1.69 21.16
C ARG A 250 -7.56 -0.62 20.68
N ALA A 251 -6.32 -0.98 20.41
CA ALA A 251 -5.32 -0.06 19.87
C ALA A 251 -5.70 0.45 18.47
N LEU A 252 -6.25 -0.39 17.58
CA LEU A 252 -6.82 0.04 16.30
C LEU A 252 -7.97 1.02 16.51
N GLY A 253 -8.86 0.75 17.47
CA GLY A 253 -9.95 1.67 17.85
C GLY A 253 -9.42 3.05 18.25
N VAL A 254 -8.34 3.10 19.03
CA VAL A 254 -7.64 4.35 19.36
C VAL A 254 -7.08 5.01 18.09
N LEU A 255 -6.37 4.29 17.24
CA LEU A 255 -5.81 4.85 15.99
C LEU A 255 -6.90 5.47 15.10
N ARG A 256 -8.04 4.81 14.94
CA ARG A 256 -9.19 5.33 14.18
C ARG A 256 -9.83 6.57 14.82
N SER A 257 -9.69 6.73 16.14
CA SER A 257 -10.21 7.89 16.88
C SER A 257 -9.19 9.01 17.05
N ILE A 258 -8.02 8.94 16.42
CA ILE A 258 -7.01 10.02 16.47
C ILE A 258 -6.47 10.36 15.08
N LEU A 259 -6.23 9.37 14.23
CA LEU A 259 -5.65 9.55 12.90
C LEU A 259 -6.73 9.76 11.85
N HIS A 260 -6.36 10.46 10.77
CA HIS A 260 -7.23 10.59 9.61
C HIS A 260 -7.60 9.20 9.05
N GLY A 261 -8.82 9.03 8.54
CA GLY A 261 -9.35 7.71 8.13
C GLY A 261 -8.56 6.99 7.03
N TYR A 262 -7.74 7.72 6.27
CA TYR A 262 -6.83 7.17 5.26
C TYR A 262 -5.36 7.14 5.70
N ASN A 263 -5.09 7.20 7.01
CA ASN A 263 -3.74 7.12 7.52
C ASN A 263 -3.15 5.70 7.36
N LYS A 264 -1.90 5.61 6.93
CA LYS A 264 -1.21 4.34 6.67
C LYS A 264 -1.08 3.45 7.91
N HIS A 265 -0.93 4.02 9.11
CA HIS A 265 -0.87 3.22 10.34
C HIS A 265 -2.19 2.51 10.65
N ILE A 266 -3.32 3.06 10.20
CA ILE A 266 -4.59 2.34 10.28
C ILE A 266 -4.53 1.15 9.31
N ALA A 267 -4.15 1.35 8.05
CA ALA A 267 -4.01 0.25 7.07
C ALA A 267 -3.09 -0.88 7.56
N GLU A 268 -1.93 -0.55 8.12
CA GLU A 268 -0.98 -1.51 8.69
C GLU A 268 -1.58 -2.27 9.88
N ALA A 269 -2.35 -1.59 10.74
CA ALA A 269 -3.03 -2.20 11.87
C ALA A 269 -4.18 -3.13 11.44
N GLU A 270 -4.97 -2.73 10.43
CA GLU A 270 -6.00 -3.56 9.81
C GLU A 270 -5.38 -4.82 9.19
N ASP A 271 -4.29 -4.68 8.45
CA ASP A 271 -3.60 -5.83 7.84
C ASP A 271 -3.07 -6.81 8.89
N ASN A 272 -2.38 -6.31 9.92
CA ASN A 272 -1.91 -7.15 11.02
C ASN A 272 -3.06 -7.89 11.72
N LEU A 273 -4.20 -7.23 11.94
CA LEU A 273 -5.38 -7.88 12.50
C LEU A 273 -5.99 -8.89 11.53
N ALA A 274 -6.02 -8.62 10.23
CA ALA A 274 -6.49 -9.58 9.23
C ALA A 274 -5.66 -10.87 9.26
N GLN A 275 -4.34 -10.74 9.32
CA GLN A 275 -3.44 -11.89 9.43
C GLN A 275 -3.61 -12.63 10.76
N ALA A 276 -3.74 -11.91 11.87
CA ALA A 276 -3.93 -12.52 13.18
C ALA A 276 -5.26 -13.27 13.31
N PHE A 277 -6.35 -12.69 12.80
CA PHE A 277 -7.65 -13.35 12.76
C PHE A 277 -7.65 -14.58 11.85
N SER A 278 -6.93 -14.53 10.73
CA SER A 278 -6.73 -15.71 9.86
C SER A 278 -6.00 -16.83 10.61
N LEU A 279 -4.98 -16.50 11.40
CA LEU A 279 -4.21 -17.48 12.19
C LEU A 279 -5.03 -18.16 13.29
N VAL A 280 -6.00 -17.46 13.89
CA VAL A 280 -6.92 -18.06 14.89
C VAL A 280 -8.18 -18.66 14.27
N GLY A 281 -8.31 -18.64 12.94
CA GLY A 281 -9.42 -19.25 12.20
C GLY A 281 -10.70 -18.40 12.10
N ASP A 282 -10.69 -17.14 12.55
CA ASP A 282 -11.82 -16.22 12.36
C ASP A 282 -11.69 -15.50 11.02
N PHE A 283 -12.00 -16.22 9.94
CA PHE A 283 -11.89 -15.69 8.58
C PHE A 283 -12.87 -14.55 8.28
N ARG A 284 -13.99 -14.43 9.02
CA ARG A 284 -14.95 -13.34 8.82
C ARG A 284 -14.36 -12.01 9.26
N SER A 285 -13.83 -11.96 10.49
CA SER A 285 -13.12 -10.78 10.99
C SER A 285 -11.90 -10.49 10.13
N ALA A 286 -11.15 -11.52 9.73
CA ALA A 286 -9.99 -11.36 8.86
C ALA A 286 -10.32 -10.68 7.52
N ARG A 287 -11.40 -11.11 6.87
CA ARG A 287 -11.87 -10.53 5.60
C ARG A 287 -12.24 -9.05 5.76
N ASP A 288 -12.96 -8.71 6.82
CA ASP A 288 -13.47 -7.37 7.03
C ASP A 288 -12.30 -6.39 7.32
N HIS A 289 -11.32 -6.82 8.10
CA HIS A 289 -10.06 -6.09 8.31
C HIS A 289 -9.24 -5.94 7.02
N CYS A 290 -9.07 -7.01 6.23
CA CYS A 290 -8.34 -6.96 4.97
C CYS A 290 -8.99 -5.98 3.97
N LYS A 291 -10.33 -6.00 3.84
CA LYS A 291 -11.07 -5.03 3.03
C LYS A 291 -10.89 -3.59 3.52
N ALA A 292 -10.85 -3.36 4.83
CA ALA A 292 -10.60 -2.03 5.40
C ALA A 292 -9.18 -1.54 5.06
N SER A 293 -8.16 -2.41 5.14
CA SER A 293 -6.80 -2.10 4.72
C SER A 293 -6.73 -1.73 3.23
N ILE A 294 -7.31 -2.56 2.36
CA ILE A 294 -7.35 -2.32 0.91
C ILE A 294 -7.95 -0.96 0.58
N LYS A 295 -9.07 -0.59 1.21
CA LYS A 295 -9.72 0.71 0.98
C LYS A 295 -8.78 1.89 1.26
N ILE A 296 -7.95 1.78 2.29
CA ILE A 296 -6.98 2.84 2.63
C ILE A 296 -5.81 2.82 1.64
N LEU A 297 -5.30 1.64 1.26
CA LEU A 297 -4.21 1.52 0.29
C LEU A 297 -4.60 2.03 -1.10
N GLU A 298 -5.84 1.79 -1.55
CA GLU A 298 -6.38 2.34 -2.79
C GLU A 298 -6.32 3.88 -2.78
N MET A 299 -6.63 4.51 -1.64
CA MET A 299 -6.51 5.96 -1.48
C MET A 299 -5.06 6.45 -1.46
N LEU A 300 -4.13 5.67 -0.91
CA LEU A 300 -2.72 6.07 -0.77
C LEU A 300 -1.93 5.89 -2.07
N TYR A 301 -2.20 4.83 -2.84
CA TYR A 301 -1.39 4.44 -4.00
C TYR A 301 -2.16 4.39 -5.32
N GLY A 302 -3.49 4.39 -5.30
CA GLY A 302 -4.34 4.10 -6.46
C GLY A 302 -4.76 2.63 -6.55
N SER A 303 -5.92 2.38 -7.16
CA SER A 303 -6.57 1.06 -7.18
C SER A 303 -5.81 -0.04 -7.93
N ASP A 304 -4.97 0.32 -8.89
CA ASP A 304 -4.19 -0.63 -9.70
C ASP A 304 -2.74 -0.79 -9.23
N HIS A 305 -2.38 -0.18 -8.09
CA HIS A 305 -1.02 -0.24 -7.59
C HIS A 305 -0.65 -1.62 -7.05
N ILE A 306 0.60 -2.03 -7.21
CA ILE A 306 1.09 -3.35 -6.78
C ILE A 306 0.89 -3.63 -5.28
N ALA A 307 0.94 -2.59 -4.44
CA ALA A 307 0.65 -2.71 -3.01
C ALA A 307 -0.79 -3.22 -2.75
N VAL A 308 -1.76 -2.76 -3.53
CA VAL A 308 -3.13 -3.27 -3.49
C VAL A 308 -3.18 -4.72 -3.97
N GLY A 309 -2.42 -5.05 -5.02
CA GLY A 309 -2.25 -6.43 -5.48
C GLY A 309 -1.79 -7.37 -4.37
N HIS A 310 -0.79 -6.99 -3.58
CA HIS A 310 -0.33 -7.83 -2.48
C HIS A 310 -1.39 -8.08 -1.40
N GLU A 311 -2.21 -7.08 -1.06
CA GLU A 311 -3.33 -7.28 -0.14
C GLU A 311 -4.47 -8.10 -0.74
N LEU A 312 -4.73 -7.98 -2.05
CA LEU A 312 -5.74 -8.80 -2.73
C LEU A 312 -5.39 -10.29 -2.71
N ILE A 313 -4.11 -10.66 -2.64
CA ILE A 313 -3.72 -12.07 -2.41
C ILE A 313 -4.33 -12.54 -1.09
N LYS A 314 -4.07 -11.84 0.01
CA LYS A 314 -4.57 -12.20 1.33
C LYS A 314 -6.10 -12.25 1.34
N LEU A 315 -6.75 -11.23 0.78
CA LEU A 315 -8.22 -11.20 0.68
C LEU A 315 -8.76 -12.42 -0.08
N SER A 316 -8.15 -12.76 -1.22
CA SER A 316 -8.59 -13.90 -2.02
C SER A 316 -8.46 -15.22 -1.26
N THR A 317 -7.34 -15.45 -0.56
CA THR A 317 -7.16 -16.64 0.27
C THR A 317 -8.20 -16.71 1.39
N ILE A 318 -8.47 -15.59 2.07
CA ILE A 318 -9.50 -15.54 3.12
C ILE A 318 -10.90 -15.81 2.54
N GLN A 319 -11.21 -15.25 1.38
CA GLN A 319 -12.50 -15.48 0.70
C GLN A 319 -12.67 -16.94 0.28
N LEU A 320 -11.64 -17.58 -0.26
CA LEU A 320 -11.67 -19.01 -0.60
C LEU A 320 -11.90 -19.87 0.63
N SER A 321 -11.23 -19.58 1.76
CA SER A 321 -11.45 -20.28 3.04
C SER A 321 -12.87 -20.11 3.58
N LEU A 322 -13.57 -19.03 3.21
CA LEU A 322 -14.97 -18.78 3.55
C LEU A 322 -15.97 -19.39 2.55
N GLY A 323 -15.50 -19.90 1.40
CA GLY A 323 -16.36 -20.24 0.27
C GLY A 323 -17.08 -19.01 -0.33
N ASP A 324 -16.51 -17.81 -0.18
CA ASP A 324 -17.09 -16.56 -0.66
C ASP A 324 -16.89 -16.45 -2.19
N PRO A 325 -17.98 -16.41 -2.99
CA PRO A 325 -17.88 -16.38 -4.46
C PRO A 325 -17.22 -15.11 -4.99
N SER A 326 -17.15 -14.03 -4.20
CA SER A 326 -16.42 -12.81 -4.58
C SER A 326 -14.91 -13.02 -4.69
N ALA A 327 -14.37 -14.17 -4.25
CA ALA A 327 -12.98 -14.56 -4.49
C ALA A 327 -12.58 -14.47 -5.96
N ALA A 328 -13.46 -14.87 -6.89
CA ALA A 328 -13.18 -14.86 -8.32
C ALA A 328 -12.88 -13.45 -8.84
N ASP A 329 -13.68 -12.46 -8.44
CA ASP A 329 -13.49 -11.06 -8.83
C ASP A 329 -12.21 -10.48 -8.23
N THR A 330 -11.92 -10.78 -6.96
CA THR A 330 -10.67 -10.41 -6.28
C THR A 330 -9.45 -10.97 -7.03
N ILE A 331 -9.49 -12.25 -7.41
CA ILE A 331 -8.39 -12.93 -8.11
C ILE A 331 -8.22 -12.41 -9.54
N ASN A 332 -9.31 -12.09 -10.23
CA ASN A 332 -9.24 -11.46 -11.55
C ASN A 332 -8.57 -10.09 -11.47
N ARG A 333 -8.98 -9.25 -10.50
CA ARG A 333 -8.35 -7.94 -10.27
C ARG A 333 -6.87 -8.06 -9.92
N LEU A 334 -6.53 -8.96 -9.01
CA LEU A 334 -5.15 -9.31 -8.66
C LEU A 334 -4.32 -9.67 -9.90
N GLY A 335 -4.85 -10.54 -10.76
CA GLY A 335 -4.20 -10.97 -11.99
C GLY A 335 -3.94 -9.81 -12.96
N LEU A 336 -4.87 -8.86 -13.09
CA LEU A 336 -4.69 -7.67 -13.92
C LEU A 336 -3.58 -6.76 -13.39
N ILE A 337 -3.52 -6.54 -12.07
CA ILE A 337 -2.45 -5.76 -11.44
C ILE A 337 -1.10 -6.44 -11.67
N PHE A 338 -0.98 -7.75 -11.44
CA PHE A 338 0.31 -8.43 -11.65
C PHE A 338 0.70 -8.51 -13.12
N LEU A 339 -0.24 -8.62 -14.05
CA LEU A 339 0.02 -8.53 -15.49
C LEU A 339 0.54 -7.12 -15.88
N ARG A 340 0.03 -6.07 -15.24
CA ARG A 340 0.49 -4.69 -15.46
C ARG A 340 1.97 -4.53 -15.05
N TYR A 341 2.36 -5.04 -13.90
CA TYR A 341 3.72 -4.89 -13.34
C TYR A 341 4.74 -5.90 -13.88
N TYR A 342 4.32 -7.14 -14.17
CA TYR A 342 5.23 -8.24 -14.52
C TYR A 342 5.02 -8.81 -15.93
N GLY A 343 3.97 -8.39 -16.63
CA GLY A 343 3.68 -8.87 -17.98
C GLY A 343 3.44 -10.38 -18.03
N SER A 344 3.90 -11.03 -19.10
CA SER A 344 3.81 -12.48 -19.28
C SER A 344 4.57 -13.28 -18.21
N HIS A 345 5.41 -12.64 -17.40
CA HIS A 345 6.12 -13.29 -16.30
C HIS A 345 5.29 -13.35 -15.02
N ALA A 346 4.11 -12.74 -14.95
CA ALA A 346 3.28 -12.74 -13.75
C ALA A 346 2.97 -14.15 -13.24
N ASP A 347 2.60 -15.08 -14.12
CA ASP A 347 2.31 -16.47 -13.73
C ASP A 347 3.57 -17.25 -13.28
N PHE A 348 4.74 -16.90 -13.83
CA PHE A 348 6.02 -17.48 -13.41
C PHE A 348 6.46 -16.95 -12.04
N ILE A 349 6.29 -15.65 -11.81
CA ILE A 349 6.64 -14.99 -10.55
C ILE A 349 5.63 -15.32 -9.46
N PHE A 350 4.37 -15.58 -9.81
CA PHE A 350 3.32 -15.88 -8.85
C PHE A 350 2.60 -17.17 -9.25
N PRO A 351 3.27 -18.33 -9.14
CA PRO A 351 2.71 -19.61 -9.58
C PRO A 351 1.41 -19.98 -8.84
N TYR A 352 1.25 -19.51 -7.61
CA TYR A 352 0.03 -19.70 -6.82
C TYR A 352 -1.21 -19.02 -7.42
N LEU A 353 -1.07 -18.02 -8.31
CA LEU A 353 -2.22 -17.41 -8.98
C LEU A 353 -3.06 -18.42 -9.75
N GLN A 354 -2.41 -19.42 -10.36
CA GLN A 354 -3.11 -20.46 -11.12
C GLN A 354 -3.90 -21.39 -10.21
N THR A 355 -3.37 -21.66 -9.01
CA THR A 355 -4.08 -22.40 -7.96
C THR A 355 -5.30 -21.63 -7.48
N LEU A 356 -5.13 -20.34 -7.13
CA LEU A 356 -6.23 -19.47 -6.69
C LEU A 356 -7.34 -19.40 -7.75
N LYS A 357 -6.97 -19.21 -9.04
CA LYS A 357 -7.94 -19.21 -10.16
C LYS A 357 -8.73 -20.51 -10.25
N ARG A 358 -8.06 -21.66 -10.07
CA ARG A 358 -8.72 -22.97 -10.12
C ARG A 358 -9.71 -23.15 -8.97
N GLU A 359 -9.31 -22.79 -7.75
CA GLU A 359 -10.17 -22.89 -6.57
C GLU A 359 -11.40 -21.98 -6.68
N ALA A 360 -11.21 -20.74 -7.15
CA ALA A 360 -12.32 -19.83 -7.40
C ALA A 360 -13.31 -20.35 -8.44
N ASN A 361 -12.82 -20.98 -9.51
CA ASN A 361 -13.68 -21.60 -10.51
C ASN A 361 -14.50 -22.75 -9.93
N ASN A 362 -13.92 -23.59 -9.08
CA ASN A 362 -14.64 -24.68 -8.42
C ASN A 362 -15.79 -24.16 -7.56
N LEU A 363 -15.55 -23.10 -6.75
CA LEU A 363 -16.59 -22.47 -5.94
C LEU A 363 -17.76 -21.93 -6.78
N THR A 364 -17.46 -21.33 -7.94
CA THR A 364 -18.51 -20.80 -8.84
C THR A 364 -19.34 -21.89 -9.51
N GLN A 365 -18.78 -23.11 -9.65
CA GLN A 365 -19.49 -24.26 -10.23
C GLN A 365 -20.36 -24.96 -9.19
N GLU A 366 -19.89 -25.11 -7.96
CA GLU A 366 -20.67 -25.69 -6.86
C GLU A 366 -21.92 -24.84 -6.53
N GLY A 367 -21.80 -23.51 -6.54
CA GLY A 367 -22.93 -22.60 -6.34
C GLY A 367 -23.95 -22.55 -7.49
N ARG A 368 -23.71 -23.22 -8.62
CA ARG A 368 -24.68 -23.36 -9.74
C ARG A 368 -25.48 -24.66 -9.68
N VAL A 369 -25.11 -25.59 -8.80
CA VAL A 369 -25.72 -26.93 -8.67
C VAL A 369 -26.70 -27.01 -7.49
N THR A 370 -26.73 -25.98 -6.63
CA THR A 370 -27.73 -25.75 -5.57
C THR A 370 -28.77 -24.75 -6.02
#